data_AF-A0A8J7T4S1-F1
#
_entry.id   AF-A0A8J7T4S1-F1
#
_cell.length_a   1.000
_cell.length_b   1.000
_cell.length_c   1.000
_cell.angle_alpha   90.00
_cell.angle_beta   90.00
_cell.angle_gamma   90.00
#
_symmetry.space_group_name_H-M   'P 1'
#
loop_
_entity.id
_entity.type
_entity.pdbx_description
1 polymer ?
#
loop_
_entity_poly.entity_id
_entity_poly.type
_entity_poly.pdbx_seq_one_letter_code
_entity_poly.pdbx_strand_id
1 'polypeptide(L)'
;MDETPKYKFTRRVLRELREPDTFFYTRDGRVLKSLWELIAYLNECENESFEHHVNLDKNDFADWIRDVIRDEELAEEIDWYLSREVMRGKIIERINGLVSSVKASRRPVLQAVHILEDSQTPEELFFAKDGRVLRNLWELEEFLRNVDDETFAHHVNEERNDFAEWVWEVVQDYELGRMIAETTQKEEMNELVNDRLLELEKLAGSRAFQRWDGKRYVKLIKNR
;
A
#
# COMPACT_ATOMS: atom_id res chain seq x y z
N MET A 1 7.23 0.22 20.24
CA MET A 1 6.12 1.18 20.01
C MET A 1 4.86 0.34 19.95
N ASP A 2 3.87 0.63 20.78
CA ASP A 2 2.64 -0.17 20.87
C ASP A 2 1.74 0.17 19.67
N GLU A 3 1.46 -0.83 18.82
CA GLU A 3 0.58 -0.67 17.67
C GLU A 3 -0.85 -0.36 18.14
N THR A 4 -1.46 0.70 17.59
CA THR A 4 -2.82 1.11 18.00
C THR A 4 -3.84 0.01 17.68
N PRO A 5 -4.92 -0.15 18.48
CA PRO A 5 -5.94 -1.18 18.25
C PRO A 5 -6.53 -1.18 16.83
N LYS A 6 -6.68 0.02 16.24
CA LYS A 6 -7.13 0.21 14.85
C LYS A 6 -6.14 -0.37 13.83
N TYR A 7 -4.83 -0.20 14.04
CA TYR A 7 -3.79 -0.73 13.15
C TYR A 7 -3.71 -2.27 13.21
N LYS A 8 -3.78 -2.84 14.42
CA LYS A 8 -3.83 -4.30 14.61
C LYS A 8 -5.05 -4.91 13.93
N PHE A 9 -6.22 -4.25 14.02
CA PHE A 9 -7.44 -4.66 13.35
C PHE A 9 -7.28 -4.65 11.83
N THR A 10 -6.88 -3.53 11.23
CA THR A 10 -6.79 -3.44 9.76
C THR A 10 -5.72 -4.38 9.19
N ARG A 11 -4.60 -4.57 9.89
CA ARG A 11 -3.57 -5.53 9.50
C ARG A 11 -4.08 -6.97 9.56
N ARG A 12 -4.98 -7.30 10.49
CA ARG A 12 -5.62 -8.63 10.58
C ARG A 12 -6.57 -8.88 9.41
N VAL A 13 -7.39 -7.89 9.05
CA VAL A 13 -8.36 -8.02 7.96
C VAL A 13 -7.69 -8.15 6.59
N LEU A 14 -6.55 -7.48 6.38
CA LEU A 14 -5.87 -7.41 5.09
C LEU A 14 -4.81 -8.50 4.85
N ARG A 15 -4.48 -9.33 5.86
CA ARG A 15 -3.43 -10.35 5.73
C ARG A 15 -4.01 -11.75 5.61
N GLU A 16 -3.26 -12.62 4.95
CA GLU A 16 -3.43 -14.06 5.07
C GLU A 16 -3.26 -14.54 6.52
N LEU A 17 -4.22 -15.38 6.91
CA LEU A 17 -4.21 -16.21 8.10
C LEU A 17 -3.10 -17.25 8.00
N ARG A 18 -2.51 -17.62 9.14
CA ARG A 18 -1.37 -18.54 9.20
C ARG A 18 -1.62 -19.78 10.05
N GLU A 19 -2.70 -19.78 10.83
CA GLU A 19 -3.01 -20.83 11.78
C GLU A 19 -4.10 -21.72 11.16
N PRO A 20 -3.88 -23.04 10.97
CA PRO A 20 -4.80 -23.89 10.22
C PRO A 20 -6.24 -23.98 10.76
N ASP A 21 -6.43 -23.76 12.06
CA ASP A 21 -7.71 -23.68 12.77
C ASP A 21 -8.47 -22.37 12.48
N THR A 22 -7.82 -21.39 11.85
CA THR A 22 -8.43 -20.13 11.42
C THR A 22 -8.86 -20.15 9.95
N PHE A 23 -8.51 -21.17 9.17
CA PHE A 23 -8.88 -21.22 7.76
C PHE A 23 -10.35 -21.54 7.55
N PHE A 24 -10.91 -21.06 6.44
CA PHE A 24 -12.22 -21.49 5.98
C PHE A 24 -12.07 -22.67 5.01
N TYR A 25 -12.73 -23.78 5.28
CA TYR A 25 -12.72 -24.96 4.42
C TYR A 25 -14.04 -25.03 3.66
N THR A 26 -13.98 -24.90 2.35
CA THR A 26 -15.18 -24.92 1.49
C THR A 26 -15.63 -26.36 1.23
N ARG A 27 -16.90 -26.53 0.86
CA ARG A 27 -17.46 -27.86 0.50
C ARG A 27 -16.72 -28.53 -0.66
N ASP A 28 -16.22 -27.74 -1.62
CA ASP A 28 -15.46 -28.24 -2.78
C ASP A 28 -13.96 -28.47 -2.47
N GLY A 29 -13.54 -28.36 -1.21
CA GLY A 29 -12.19 -28.71 -0.75
C GLY A 29 -11.14 -27.62 -0.90
N ARG A 30 -11.53 -26.38 -1.24
CA ARG A 30 -10.64 -25.22 -1.22
C ARG A 30 -10.45 -24.74 0.22
N VAL A 31 -9.32 -24.08 0.46
CA VAL A 31 -8.96 -23.54 1.77
C VAL A 31 -8.74 -22.05 1.61
N LEU A 32 -9.56 -21.25 2.28
CA LEU A 32 -9.51 -19.79 2.23
C LEU A 32 -8.83 -19.25 3.49
N LYS A 33 -7.83 -18.40 3.27
CA LYS A 33 -6.96 -17.84 4.31
C LYS A 33 -7.08 -16.33 4.40
N SER A 34 -7.85 -15.70 3.52
CA SER A 34 -8.03 -14.25 3.51
C SER A 34 -9.35 -13.86 2.85
N LEU A 35 -9.76 -12.60 3.03
CA LEU A 35 -10.92 -12.05 2.32
C LEU A 35 -10.68 -11.99 0.79
N TRP A 36 -9.43 -11.86 0.35
CA TRP A 36 -9.08 -11.89 -1.08
C TRP A 36 -9.29 -13.27 -1.69
N GLU A 37 -8.92 -14.33 -0.96
CA GLU A 37 -9.18 -15.71 -1.38
C GLU A 37 -10.69 -16.02 -1.35
N LEU A 38 -11.45 -15.45 -0.41
CA LEU A 38 -12.91 -15.53 -0.43
C LEU A 38 -13.50 -14.82 -1.66
N ILE A 39 -13.02 -13.64 -2.05
CA ILE A 39 -13.45 -12.99 -3.30
C ILE A 39 -13.16 -13.88 -4.51
N ALA A 40 -11.96 -14.45 -4.60
CA ALA A 40 -11.58 -15.35 -5.69
C ALA A 40 -12.50 -16.59 -5.73
N TYR A 41 -12.78 -17.18 -4.57
CA TYR A 41 -13.74 -18.27 -4.45
C TYR A 41 -15.15 -17.89 -4.94
N LEU A 42 -15.68 -16.75 -4.50
CA LEU A 42 -17.03 -16.29 -4.91
C LEU A 42 -17.14 -16.01 -6.42
N ASN A 43 -16.03 -15.74 -7.11
CA ASN A 43 -16.01 -15.60 -8.57
C ASN A 43 -16.12 -16.94 -9.32
N GLU A 44 -15.59 -18.01 -8.74
CA GLU A 44 -15.34 -19.26 -9.46
C GLU A 44 -16.22 -20.42 -9.00
N CYS A 45 -16.73 -20.37 -7.77
CA CYS A 45 -17.46 -21.49 -7.17
C CYS A 45 -18.78 -21.79 -7.91
N GLU A 46 -19.16 -23.06 -7.88
CA GLU A 46 -20.48 -23.50 -8.35
C GLU A 46 -21.58 -23.07 -7.37
N ASN A 47 -22.79 -22.85 -7.87
CA ASN A 47 -23.92 -22.40 -7.04
C ASN A 47 -24.21 -23.37 -5.88
N GLU A 48 -24.12 -24.69 -6.10
CA GLU A 48 -24.36 -25.67 -5.04
C GLU A 48 -23.32 -25.57 -3.90
N SER A 49 -22.06 -25.28 -4.26
CA SER A 49 -20.99 -25.08 -3.28
C SER A 49 -21.19 -23.79 -2.49
N PHE A 50 -21.71 -22.74 -3.12
CA PHE A 50 -22.09 -21.50 -2.43
C PHE A 50 -23.31 -21.69 -1.51
N GLU A 51 -24.39 -22.29 -2.01
CA GLU A 51 -25.66 -22.49 -1.29
C GLU A 51 -25.51 -23.39 -0.05
N HIS A 52 -24.48 -24.23 -0.03
CA HIS A 52 -24.15 -25.02 1.16
C HIS A 52 -23.71 -24.14 2.35
N HIS A 53 -23.00 -23.05 2.06
CA HIS A 53 -22.48 -22.12 3.06
C HIS A 53 -23.43 -20.96 3.32
N VAL A 54 -24.25 -20.59 2.34
CA VAL A 54 -25.17 -19.45 2.40
C VAL A 54 -26.57 -19.89 2.00
N ASN A 55 -27.51 -19.79 2.93
CA ASN A 55 -28.92 -20.06 2.67
C ASN A 55 -29.79 -19.22 3.63
N LEU A 56 -31.10 -19.44 3.60
CA LEU A 56 -32.05 -18.66 4.41
C LEU A 56 -31.82 -18.75 5.92
N ASP A 57 -31.17 -19.81 6.39
CA ASP A 57 -30.96 -20.07 7.81
C ASP A 57 -29.56 -19.69 8.30
N LYS A 58 -28.57 -19.61 7.40
CA LYS A 58 -27.16 -19.39 7.78
C LYS A 58 -26.31 -18.73 6.71
N ASN A 59 -25.21 -18.14 7.17
CA ASN A 59 -24.13 -17.63 6.35
C ASN A 59 -22.78 -17.93 7.01
N ASP A 60 -22.19 -19.07 6.64
CA ASP A 60 -20.92 -19.53 7.23
C ASP A 60 -19.78 -18.52 6.97
N PHE A 61 -19.84 -17.74 5.88
CA PHE A 61 -18.85 -16.71 5.58
C PHE A 61 -18.97 -15.53 6.54
N ALA A 62 -20.20 -15.11 6.88
CA ALA A 62 -20.43 -14.07 7.87
C ALA A 62 -19.91 -14.50 9.25
N ASP A 63 -20.18 -15.74 9.65
CA ASP A 63 -19.66 -16.31 10.90
C ASP A 63 -18.12 -16.33 10.93
N TRP A 64 -17.49 -16.80 9.85
CA TRP A 64 -16.03 -16.80 9.75
C TRP A 64 -15.43 -15.39 9.81
N ILE A 65 -16.06 -14.41 9.14
CA ILE A 65 -15.60 -13.02 9.16
C ILE A 65 -15.76 -12.41 10.56
N ARG A 66 -16.86 -12.71 11.25
CA ARG A 66 -17.14 -12.24 12.62
C ARG A 66 -16.19 -12.85 13.64
N ASP A 67 -16.05 -14.16 13.64
CA ASP A 67 -15.38 -14.89 14.72
C ASP A 67 -13.87 -15.07 14.51
N VAL A 68 -13.42 -15.10 13.25
CA VAL A 68 -12.02 -15.34 12.91
C VAL A 68 -11.33 -14.09 12.39
N ILE A 69 -11.87 -13.46 11.34
CA ILE A 69 -11.30 -12.21 10.79
C ILE A 69 -11.50 -11.05 11.79
N ARG A 70 -12.56 -11.14 12.61
CA ARG A 70 -12.98 -10.15 13.61
C ARG A 70 -13.52 -8.86 13.00
N ASP A 71 -14.01 -8.88 11.76
CA ASP A 71 -14.64 -7.71 11.12
C ASP A 71 -16.17 -7.77 11.28
N GLU A 72 -16.65 -7.43 12.48
CA GLU A 72 -18.08 -7.46 12.83
C GLU A 72 -18.95 -6.64 11.88
N GLU A 73 -18.47 -5.48 11.44
CA GLU A 73 -19.19 -4.59 10.52
C GLU A 73 -19.44 -5.26 9.17
N LEU A 74 -18.39 -5.87 8.59
CA LEU A 74 -18.54 -6.62 7.34
C LEU A 74 -19.43 -7.84 7.52
N ALA A 75 -19.26 -8.58 8.63
CA ALA A 75 -20.06 -9.76 8.91
C ALA A 75 -21.56 -9.43 8.99
N GLU A 76 -21.93 -8.41 9.76
CA GLU A 76 -23.32 -7.93 9.88
C GLU A 76 -23.88 -7.46 8.54
N GLU A 77 -23.05 -6.79 7.72
CA GLU A 77 -23.45 -6.32 6.41
C GLU A 77 -23.75 -7.48 5.45
N ILE A 78 -22.93 -8.54 5.46
CA ILE A 78 -23.09 -9.66 4.53
C ILE A 78 -24.07 -10.74 4.99
N ASP A 79 -24.39 -10.82 6.29
CA ASP A 79 -25.13 -11.92 6.92
C ASP A 79 -26.46 -12.21 6.19
N TRP A 80 -27.14 -11.15 5.76
CA TRP A 80 -28.49 -11.21 5.19
C TRP A 80 -28.52 -11.39 3.66
N TYR A 81 -27.36 -11.47 2.99
CA TYR A 81 -27.31 -11.57 1.53
C TYR A 81 -27.11 -13.01 1.04
N LEU A 82 -28.04 -13.45 0.18
CA LEU A 82 -28.00 -14.76 -0.48
C LEU A 82 -27.39 -14.74 -1.89
N SER A 83 -26.97 -13.57 -2.38
CA SER A 83 -26.30 -13.44 -3.69
C SER A 83 -24.80 -13.36 -3.50
N ARG A 84 -24.08 -14.28 -4.14
CA ARG A 84 -22.62 -14.28 -4.17
C ARG A 84 -22.06 -13.00 -4.80
N GLU A 85 -22.72 -12.44 -5.81
CA GLU A 85 -22.27 -11.22 -6.49
C GLU A 85 -22.37 -10.00 -5.57
N VAL A 86 -23.46 -9.89 -4.82
CA VAL A 86 -23.67 -8.80 -3.84
C VAL A 86 -22.66 -8.93 -2.70
N MET A 87 -22.53 -10.12 -2.12
CA MET A 87 -21.58 -10.39 -1.03
C MET A 87 -20.14 -10.05 -1.45
N ARG A 88 -19.73 -10.50 -2.65
CA ARG A 88 -18.43 -10.16 -3.22
C ARG A 88 -18.22 -8.65 -3.32
N GLY A 89 -19.23 -7.91 -3.80
CA GLY A 89 -19.18 -6.45 -3.91
C GLY A 89 -18.94 -5.78 -2.55
N LYS A 90 -19.63 -6.25 -1.50
CA LYS A 90 -19.47 -5.73 -0.13
C LYS A 90 -18.10 -6.01 0.47
N ILE A 91 -17.57 -7.22 0.27
CA ILE A 91 -16.21 -7.55 0.72
C ILE A 91 -15.17 -6.66 0.01
N ILE A 92 -15.32 -6.41 -1.30
CA ILE A 92 -14.44 -5.49 -2.05
C ILE A 92 -14.54 -4.06 -1.51
N GLU A 93 -15.76 -3.56 -1.29
CA GLU A 93 -16.02 -2.22 -0.74
C GLU A 93 -15.34 -2.04 0.61
N ARG A 94 -15.49 -3.03 1.51
CA ARG A 94 -14.87 -3.02 2.84
C ARG A 94 -13.34 -2.98 2.75
N ILE A 95 -12.74 -3.85 1.94
CA ILE A 95 -11.28 -3.89 1.79
C ILE A 95 -10.76 -2.56 1.24
N ASN A 96 -11.39 -2.01 0.20
CA ASN A 96 -10.99 -0.72 -0.38
C ASN A 96 -11.13 0.43 0.62
N GLY A 97 -12.19 0.43 1.43
CA GLY A 97 -12.41 1.40 2.51
C GLY A 97 -11.32 1.31 3.58
N LEU A 98 -10.94 0.10 4.00
CA LEU A 98 -9.88 -0.12 4.97
C LEU A 98 -8.50 0.29 4.44
N VAL A 99 -8.19 -0.06 3.18
CA VAL A 99 -6.95 0.37 2.50
C VAL A 99 -6.89 1.91 2.42
N SER A 100 -7.98 2.55 2.04
CA SER A 100 -8.08 4.02 2.00
C SER A 100 -7.97 4.65 3.39
N SER A 101 -8.56 4.04 4.42
CA SER A 101 -8.47 4.50 5.80
C SER A 101 -7.06 4.39 6.37
N VAL A 102 -6.32 3.31 6.04
CA VAL A 102 -4.91 3.16 6.42
C VAL A 102 -4.06 4.25 5.76
N LYS A 103 -4.30 4.52 4.46
CA LYS A 103 -3.64 5.60 3.73
C LYS A 103 -3.91 6.97 4.38
N ALA A 104 -5.14 7.23 4.84
CA ALA A 104 -5.50 8.48 5.50
C ALA A 104 -5.06 8.58 6.98
N SER A 105 -4.80 7.44 7.65
CA SER A 105 -4.57 7.37 9.10
C SER A 105 -3.09 7.35 9.51
N ARG A 106 -2.13 7.23 8.59
CA ARG A 106 -0.76 7.68 8.87
C ARG A 106 -0.85 9.20 9.08
N ARG A 107 -0.48 9.72 10.26
CA ARG A 107 -0.51 11.17 10.52
C ARG A 107 0.23 11.85 9.35
N PRO A 108 -0.37 12.79 8.60
CA PRO A 108 0.23 13.34 7.37
C PRO A 108 1.70 13.77 7.55
N VAL A 109 2.01 14.31 8.72
CA VAL A 109 3.38 14.66 9.17
C VAL A 109 4.31 13.44 9.25
N LEU A 110 3.89 12.33 9.88
CA LEU A 110 4.71 11.12 10.02
C LEU A 110 4.90 10.40 8.69
N GLN A 111 3.89 10.41 7.81
CA GLN A 111 4.03 9.87 6.48
C GLN A 111 4.97 10.70 5.63
N ALA A 112 4.85 12.03 5.67
CA ALA A 112 5.77 12.92 4.98
C ALA A 112 7.20 12.75 5.47
N VAL A 113 7.41 12.62 6.79
CA VAL A 113 8.74 12.32 7.34
C VAL A 113 9.27 10.98 6.81
N HIS A 114 8.46 9.92 6.85
CA HIS A 114 8.89 8.60 6.38
C HIS A 114 9.26 8.58 4.89
N ILE A 115 8.47 9.24 4.03
CA ILE A 115 8.75 9.34 2.58
C ILE A 115 10.06 10.11 2.32
N LEU A 116 10.38 11.08 3.18
CA LEU A 116 11.58 11.92 3.04
C LEU A 116 12.81 11.34 3.75
N GLU A 117 12.68 10.24 4.49
CA GLU A 117 13.80 9.58 5.17
C GLU A 117 14.67 8.79 4.17
N ASP A 118 15.95 8.62 4.52
CA ASP A 118 16.84 7.75 3.77
C ASP A 118 16.39 6.29 3.89
N SER A 119 16.50 5.54 2.80
CA SER A 119 16.52 4.07 2.81
C SER A 119 17.50 3.56 3.87
N GLN A 120 17.07 2.59 4.68
CA GLN A 120 17.83 2.10 5.84
C GLN A 120 18.62 0.83 5.51
N THR A 121 18.28 0.16 4.41
CA THR A 121 18.88 -1.11 4.00
C THR A 121 19.41 -1.04 2.55
N PRO A 122 20.42 -1.85 2.19
CA PRO A 122 20.94 -1.91 0.83
C PRO A 122 19.89 -2.27 -0.24
N GLU A 123 18.89 -3.08 0.13
CA GLU A 123 17.82 -3.53 -0.76
C GLU A 123 16.83 -2.40 -1.11
N GLU A 124 16.80 -1.34 -0.31
CA GLU A 124 15.94 -0.16 -0.52
C GLU A 124 16.65 0.94 -1.35
N LEU A 125 17.88 0.70 -1.80
CA LEU A 125 18.66 1.69 -2.58
C LEU A 125 18.35 1.57 -4.08
N PHE A 126 18.28 2.71 -4.76
CA PHE A 126 18.26 2.74 -6.21
C PHE A 126 19.68 2.84 -6.77
N PHE A 127 20.07 1.92 -7.65
CA PHE A 127 21.38 1.91 -8.31
C PHE A 127 21.24 2.37 -9.75
N ALA A 128 21.71 3.59 -10.04
CA ALA A 128 21.67 4.15 -11.39
C ALA A 128 22.78 3.55 -12.27
N LYS A 129 22.56 3.52 -13.60
CA LYS A 129 23.52 2.99 -14.59
C LYS A 129 24.91 3.65 -14.49
N ASP A 130 24.98 4.92 -14.11
CA ASP A 130 26.23 5.67 -13.97
C ASP A 130 26.97 5.45 -12.63
N GLY A 131 26.46 4.53 -11.79
CA GLY A 131 27.05 4.18 -10.51
C GLY A 131 26.61 5.07 -9.34
N ARG A 132 25.75 6.08 -9.57
CA ARG A 132 25.12 6.82 -8.47
C ARG A 132 24.14 5.92 -7.71
N VAL A 133 24.02 6.18 -6.42
CA VAL A 133 23.12 5.45 -5.51
C VAL A 133 22.18 6.45 -4.86
N LEU A 134 20.87 6.22 -4.98
CA LEU A 134 19.84 7.09 -4.44
C LEU A 134 19.19 6.42 -3.22
N ARG A 135 19.08 7.19 -2.14
CA ARG A 135 18.50 6.76 -0.86
C ARG A 135 17.12 7.33 -0.58
N ASN A 136 16.74 8.42 -1.22
CA ASN A 136 15.50 9.14 -0.91
C ASN A 136 15.06 10.01 -2.11
N LEU A 137 13.91 10.68 -1.98
CA LEU A 137 13.38 11.56 -3.03
C LEU A 137 14.23 12.81 -3.29
N TRP A 138 14.99 13.32 -2.31
CA TRP A 138 15.89 14.46 -2.52
C TRP A 138 17.05 14.09 -3.45
N GLU A 139 17.63 12.90 -3.25
CA GLU A 139 18.70 12.40 -4.10
C GLU A 139 18.18 12.04 -5.50
N LEU A 140 16.94 11.58 -5.62
CA LEU A 140 16.28 11.40 -6.92
C LEU A 140 16.09 12.73 -7.66
N GLU A 141 15.61 13.77 -6.97
CA GLU A 141 15.46 15.10 -7.55
C GLU A 141 16.81 15.66 -8.05
N GLU A 142 17.84 15.59 -7.20
CA GLU A 142 19.21 16.01 -7.57
C GLU A 142 19.76 15.20 -8.75
N PHE A 143 19.48 13.89 -8.78
CA PHE A 143 19.87 13.02 -9.87
C PHE A 143 19.21 13.45 -11.19
N LEU A 144 17.89 13.61 -11.20
CA LEU A 144 17.10 13.98 -12.38
C LEU A 144 17.50 15.34 -12.94
N ARG A 145 17.86 16.30 -12.08
CA ARG A 145 18.32 17.63 -12.50
C ARG A 145 19.61 17.60 -13.31
N ASN A 146 20.49 16.62 -13.06
CA ASN A 146 21.86 16.62 -13.57
C ASN A 146 22.20 15.44 -14.49
N VAL A 147 21.32 14.44 -14.59
CA VAL A 147 21.57 13.23 -15.40
C VAL A 147 21.48 13.53 -16.89
N ASP A 148 22.37 12.91 -17.65
CA ASP A 148 22.35 12.93 -19.11
C ASP A 148 21.21 12.04 -19.67
N ASP A 149 20.81 12.31 -20.91
CA ASP A 149 19.65 11.67 -21.52
C ASP A 149 19.87 10.16 -21.74
N GLU A 150 21.10 9.71 -21.96
CA GLU A 150 21.40 8.29 -22.17
C GLU A 150 21.24 7.50 -20.87
N THR A 151 21.76 8.03 -19.76
CA THR A 151 21.62 7.42 -18.43
C THR A 151 20.16 7.42 -17.99
N PHE A 152 19.40 8.49 -18.26
CA PHE A 152 17.98 8.55 -17.97
C PHE A 152 17.16 7.54 -18.79
N ALA A 153 17.38 7.49 -20.11
CA ALA A 153 16.66 6.60 -21.02
C ALA A 153 16.93 5.10 -20.75
N HIS A 154 18.01 4.77 -20.04
CA HIS A 154 18.21 3.41 -19.56
C HIS A 154 17.14 2.97 -18.55
N HIS A 155 16.69 3.88 -17.69
CA HIS A 155 15.73 3.60 -16.62
C HIS A 155 14.30 3.92 -17.01
N VAL A 156 14.09 4.77 -18.01
CA VAL A 156 12.78 5.23 -18.45
C VAL A 156 12.65 5.09 -19.96
N ASN A 157 11.64 4.37 -20.41
CA ASN A 157 11.26 4.25 -21.80
C ASN A 157 9.74 4.06 -21.93
N GLU A 158 9.24 3.79 -23.13
CA GLU A 158 7.79 3.64 -23.38
C GLU A 158 7.16 2.43 -22.66
N GLU A 159 7.95 1.44 -22.25
CA GLU A 159 7.48 0.21 -21.62
C GLU A 159 7.71 0.17 -20.10
N ARG A 160 8.71 0.92 -19.59
CA ARG A 160 9.10 0.88 -18.17
C ARG A 160 9.56 2.23 -17.64
N ASN A 161 9.41 2.38 -16.33
CA ASN A 161 9.98 3.47 -15.57
C ASN A 161 10.46 2.96 -14.20
N ASP A 162 11.76 2.66 -14.11
CA ASP A 162 12.36 2.09 -12.91
C ASP A 162 12.25 3.04 -11.69
N PHE A 163 12.23 4.37 -11.93
CA PHE A 163 12.04 5.35 -10.85
C PHE A 163 10.62 5.30 -10.29
N ALA A 164 9.61 5.16 -11.16
CA ALA A 164 8.22 5.01 -10.75
C ALA A 164 8.03 3.78 -9.86
N GLU A 165 8.60 2.64 -10.26
CA GLU A 165 8.56 1.40 -9.50
C GLU A 165 9.27 1.55 -8.15
N TRP A 166 10.47 2.14 -8.12
CA TRP A 166 11.19 2.38 -6.87
C TRP A 166 10.45 3.33 -5.92
N VAL A 167 9.90 4.45 -6.43
CA VAL A 167 9.11 5.39 -5.62
C VAL A 167 7.85 4.72 -5.06
N TRP A 168 7.23 3.82 -5.84
CA TRP A 168 6.03 3.12 -5.44
C TRP A 168 6.31 2.01 -4.41
N GLU A 169 7.22 1.10 -4.71
CA GLU A 169 7.46 -0.12 -3.92
C GLU A 169 8.36 0.15 -2.71
N VAL A 170 9.37 1.02 -2.85
CA VAL A 170 10.40 1.24 -1.83
C VAL A 170 10.15 2.49 -1.01
N VAL A 171 10.01 3.65 -1.67
CA VAL A 171 9.73 4.93 -0.98
C VAL A 171 8.31 4.96 -0.42
N GLN A 172 7.39 4.16 -1.00
CA GLN A 172 5.98 4.08 -0.63
C GLN A 172 5.23 5.42 -0.79
N ASP A 173 5.67 6.25 -1.74
CA ASP A 173 4.90 7.41 -2.19
C ASP A 173 4.10 7.07 -3.46
N TYR A 174 3.00 6.36 -3.27
CA TYR A 174 2.14 5.87 -4.35
C TYR A 174 1.57 6.98 -5.23
N GLU A 175 1.39 8.19 -4.68
CA GLU A 175 0.87 9.33 -5.44
C GLU A 175 1.90 9.80 -6.45
N LEU A 176 3.14 10.03 -6.00
CA LEU A 176 4.23 10.40 -6.86
C LEU A 176 4.58 9.28 -7.84
N GLY A 177 4.68 8.04 -7.37
CA GLY A 177 5.00 6.87 -8.21
C GLY A 177 4.03 6.74 -9.40
N ARG A 178 2.73 6.90 -9.16
CA ARG A 178 1.72 6.93 -10.24
C ARG A 178 1.92 8.11 -11.19
N MET A 179 2.14 9.31 -10.66
CA MET A 179 2.32 10.50 -11.49
C MET A 179 3.54 10.38 -12.41
N ILE A 180 4.68 9.93 -11.89
CA ILE A 180 5.90 9.82 -12.69
C ILE A 180 5.87 8.62 -13.64
N ALA A 181 5.06 7.58 -13.38
CA ALA A 181 4.86 6.45 -14.29
C ALA A 181 4.23 6.88 -15.63
N GLU A 182 3.47 7.98 -15.64
CA GLU A 182 2.76 8.48 -16.81
C GLU A 182 3.63 9.38 -17.72
N THR A 183 4.86 9.69 -17.30
CA THR A 183 5.79 10.51 -18.09
C THR A 183 7.08 9.76 -18.42
N THR A 184 7.57 10.00 -19.64
CA THR A 184 8.89 9.56 -20.13
C THR A 184 9.85 10.73 -20.32
N GLN A 185 9.45 11.95 -19.94
CA GLN A 185 10.25 13.16 -20.09
C GLN A 185 10.95 13.49 -18.77
N LYS A 186 12.28 13.65 -18.84
CA LYS A 186 13.13 13.90 -17.66
C LYS A 186 12.75 15.19 -16.93
N GLU A 187 12.50 16.26 -17.67
CA GLU A 187 12.16 17.58 -17.14
C GLU A 187 10.81 17.54 -16.42
N GLU A 188 9.78 16.96 -17.05
CA GLU A 188 8.45 16.79 -16.45
C GLU A 188 8.52 15.93 -15.19
N MET A 189 9.29 14.83 -15.22
CA MET A 189 9.49 13.99 -14.05
C MET A 189 10.18 14.75 -12.90
N ASN A 190 11.21 15.55 -13.20
CA ASN A 190 11.88 16.36 -12.19
C ASN A 190 10.92 17.37 -11.55
N GLU A 191 10.05 18.00 -12.33
CA GLU A 191 9.02 18.92 -11.83
C GLU A 191 8.04 18.21 -10.87
N LEU A 192 7.53 17.03 -11.24
CA LEU A 192 6.62 16.24 -10.41
C LEU A 192 7.27 15.83 -9.07
N VAL A 193 8.53 15.38 -9.11
CA VAL A 193 9.29 15.02 -7.89
C VAL A 193 9.51 16.26 -7.01
N ASN A 194 9.91 17.38 -7.60
CA ASN A 194 10.14 18.63 -6.87
C ASN A 194 8.87 19.18 -6.22
N ASP A 195 7.74 19.17 -6.93
CA ASP A 195 6.45 19.63 -6.40
C ASP A 195 6.00 18.77 -5.22
N ARG A 196 6.17 17.45 -5.32
CA ARG A 196 5.87 16.55 -4.22
C ARG A 196 6.78 16.79 -3.02
N LEU A 197 8.08 17.00 -3.23
CA LEU A 197 9.02 17.34 -2.16
C LEU A 197 8.60 18.62 -1.42
N LEU A 198 8.15 19.66 -2.15
CA LEU A 198 7.65 20.90 -1.55
C LEU A 198 6.37 20.70 -0.73
N GLU A 199 5.47 19.84 -1.19
CA GLU A 199 4.26 19.47 -0.44
C GLU A 199 4.63 18.73 0.86
N LEU A 200 5.47 17.70 0.76
CA LEU A 200 5.90 16.90 1.91
C LEU A 200 6.69 17.74 2.92
N GLU A 201 7.53 18.67 2.46
CA GLU A 201 8.27 19.62 3.32
C GLU A 201 7.30 20.54 4.10
N LYS A 202 6.26 21.07 3.42
CA LYS A 202 5.21 21.86 4.07
C LYS A 202 4.44 21.05 5.10
N LEU A 203 4.10 19.79 4.79
CA LEU A 203 3.36 18.89 5.68
C LEU A 203 4.19 18.48 6.91
N ALA A 204 5.46 18.14 6.73
CA ALA A 204 6.35 17.75 7.83
C ALA A 204 6.68 18.91 8.79
N GLY A 205 6.63 20.14 8.29
CA GLY A 205 6.84 21.36 9.07
C GLY A 205 8.32 21.66 9.36
N SER A 206 8.66 22.94 9.42
CA SER A 206 10.04 23.46 9.45
C SER A 206 10.92 22.98 10.61
N ARG A 207 10.33 22.38 11.65
CA ARG A 207 11.05 21.87 12.84
C ARG A 207 11.62 20.46 12.66
N ALA A 208 11.20 19.70 11.64
CA ALA A 208 11.72 18.36 11.35
C ALA A 208 13.02 18.36 10.53
N PHE A 209 13.43 19.53 10.02
CA PHE A 209 14.53 19.67 9.08
C PHE A 209 15.69 20.43 9.74
N GLN A 210 16.85 19.77 9.89
CA GLN A 210 18.11 20.48 10.08
C GLN A 210 18.83 20.51 8.73
N ARG A 211 19.03 21.73 8.21
CA ARG A 211 19.95 21.96 7.09
C ARG A 211 21.37 21.75 7.62
N TRP A 212 22.08 20.75 7.10
CA TRP A 212 23.51 20.61 7.29
C TRP A 212 24.15 20.66 5.89
N ASP A 213 25.30 21.33 5.77
CA ASP A 213 26.18 21.36 4.59
C ASP A 213 25.62 21.74 3.19
N GLY A 214 24.36 22.16 3.08
CA GLY A 214 23.73 22.45 1.78
C GLY A 214 22.93 21.28 1.21
N LYS A 215 22.96 20.12 1.88
CA LYS A 215 22.08 18.98 1.60
C LYS A 215 20.88 18.95 2.57
N ARG A 216 19.72 18.53 2.06
CA ARG A 216 18.48 18.45 2.83
C ARG A 216 18.37 17.05 3.44
N TYR A 217 18.43 16.96 4.77
CA TYR A 217 18.26 15.70 5.51
C TYR A 217 17.12 15.84 6.53
N VAL A 218 16.37 14.74 6.72
CA VAL A 218 15.35 14.63 7.75
C VAL A 218 15.94 13.97 8.98
N LYS A 219 15.85 14.61 10.14
CA LYS A 219 16.16 13.98 11.41
C LYS A 219 15.08 14.34 12.41
N LEU A 220 14.24 13.36 12.74
CA LEU A 220 13.26 13.50 13.80
C LEU A 220 13.96 13.90 15.11
N ILE A 221 13.71 15.12 15.58
CA ILE A 221 14.11 15.55 16.91
C ILE A 221 13.25 14.75 17.90
N LYS A 222 13.82 13.67 18.45
CA LYS A 222 13.23 12.99 19.60
C LYS A 222 13.28 13.95 20.78
N ASN A 223 12.17 14.61 21.09
CA ASN A 223 12.02 15.32 22.36
C ASN A 223 12.15 14.28 23.49
N ARG A 224 13.13 14.51 24.37
CA ARG A 224 13.36 13.74 25.60
C ARG A 224 12.22 13.94 26.59
#